data_AF-A0A9D9IPX3-F1
#
_entry.id   AF-A0A9D9IPX3-F1
#
_cell.length_a   1.000
_cell.length_b   1.000
_cell.length_c   1.000
_cell.angle_alpha   90.00
_cell.angle_beta   90.00
_cell.angle_gamma   90.00
#
_symmetry.space_group_name_H-M   'P 1'
#
loop_
_entity.id
_entity.type
_entity.pdbx_description
1 polymer ?
#
loop_
_entity_poly.entity_id
_entity_poly.type
_entity_poly.pdbx_seq_one_letter_code
_entity_poly.pdbx_strand_id
1 'polypeptide(L)'
;MTDIDKIKALIDANDTSEAIVLLDGLIDACPDCDELYFLRGNAYRKHNDWKHAMSDYCKAAELNPDSPAVAAYRAASRILDFYNKDLYNP
;
A
#
# COMPACT_ATOMS: atom_id res chain seq x y z
N MET A 1 -2.24 4.17 22.61
CA MET A 1 -1.91 4.19 21.18
C MET A 1 -1.77 2.74 20.76
N THR A 2 -2.61 2.27 19.84
CA THR A 2 -2.47 0.92 19.27
C THR A 2 -1.26 0.89 18.33
N ASP A 3 -0.78 -0.31 17.96
CA ASP A 3 0.29 -0.43 16.96
C ASP A 3 -0.13 0.20 15.62
N ILE A 4 -1.42 0.08 15.26
CA ILE A 4 -1.99 0.71 14.07
C ILE A 4 -1.97 2.25 14.16
N ASP A 5 -2.29 2.84 15.32
CA ASP A 5 -2.20 4.29 15.51
C ASP A 5 -0.75 4.78 15.36
N LYS A 6 0.22 4.01 15.88
CA LYS A 6 1.65 4.30 15.70
C LYS A 6 2.05 4.26 14.24
N ILE A 7 1.64 3.22 13.52
CA ILE A 7 1.94 3.05 12.09
C ILE A 7 1.37 4.22 11.28
N LYS A 8 0.10 4.59 11.52
CA LYS A 8 -0.53 5.74 10.85
C LYS A 8 0.26 7.02 11.11
N ALA A 9 0.66 7.29 12.36
CA ALA A 9 1.48 8.44 12.70
C ALA A 9 2.86 8.45 12.00
N LEU A 10 3.54 7.30 11.91
CA LEU A 10 4.82 7.16 11.18
C LEU A 10 4.64 7.44 9.69
N ILE A 11 3.59 6.87 9.09
CA ILE A 11 3.25 7.14 7.68
C ILE A 11 3.02 8.64 7.51
N ASP A 12 2.26 9.30 8.37
CA ASP A 12 1.98 10.74 8.28
C ASP A 12 3.23 11.60 8.50
N ALA A 13 4.16 11.18 9.36
CA ALA A 13 5.44 11.82 9.59
C ALA A 13 6.47 11.61 8.46
N ASN A 14 6.16 10.76 7.46
CA ASN A 14 7.07 10.37 6.39
C ASN A 14 8.20 9.41 6.83
N ASP A 15 8.10 8.86 8.03
CA ASP A 15 8.97 7.82 8.57
C ASP A 15 8.53 6.43 8.06
N THR A 16 8.41 6.32 6.73
CA THR A 16 7.78 5.17 6.06
C THR A 16 8.56 3.87 6.27
N SER A 17 9.87 3.93 6.42
CA SER A 17 10.71 2.74 6.61
C SER A 17 10.41 2.03 7.93
N GLU A 18 10.22 2.78 9.03
CA GLU A 18 9.83 2.17 10.32
C GLU A 18 8.41 1.61 10.24
N ALA A 19 7.48 2.33 9.59
CA ALA A 19 6.12 1.85 9.39
C ALA A 19 6.08 0.51 8.63
N ILE A 20 6.87 0.38 7.56
CA ILE A 20 6.96 -0.86 6.76
C ILE A 20 7.45 -2.03 7.61
N VAL A 21 8.51 -1.85 8.41
CA VAL A 21 9.05 -2.91 9.27
C VAL A 21 8.01 -3.40 10.29
N LEU A 22 7.26 -2.47 10.90
CA LEU A 22 6.19 -2.84 11.83
C LEU A 22 5.07 -3.60 11.12
N LEU A 23 4.70 -3.17 9.93
CA LEU A 23 3.66 -3.80 9.12
C LEU A 23 4.05 -5.20 8.66
N ASP A 24 5.31 -5.44 8.31
CA ASP A 24 5.80 -6.77 7.94
C ASP A 24 5.59 -7.77 9.09
N GLY A 25 5.95 -7.39 10.32
CA GLY A 25 5.74 -8.24 11.49
C GLY A 25 4.26 -8.50 11.81
N LEU A 26 3.38 -7.52 11.58
CA LEU A 26 1.94 -7.69 11.77
C LEU A 26 1.33 -8.59 10.68
N ILE A 27 1.79 -8.46 9.43
CA ILE A 27 1.34 -9.28 8.30
C ILE A 27 1.76 -10.73 8.49
N ASP A 28 2.97 -10.99 8.99
CA ASP A 28 3.41 -12.35 9.31
C ASP A 28 2.51 -13.02 10.35
N ALA A 29 1.97 -12.25 11.30
CA ALA A 29 1.03 -12.72 12.31
C ALA A 29 -0.43 -12.81 11.79
N CYS A 30 -0.81 -11.97 10.82
CA CYS A 30 -2.16 -11.88 10.27
C CYS A 30 -2.14 -11.65 8.76
N PRO A 31 -1.89 -12.70 7.95
CA PRO A 31 -1.70 -12.58 6.50
C PRO A 31 -3.01 -12.35 5.72
N ASP A 32 -4.16 -12.40 6.38
CA ASP A 32 -5.49 -12.21 5.76
C ASP A 32 -6.15 -10.90 6.21
N CYS A 33 -5.39 -9.96 6.79
CA CYS A 33 -5.91 -8.65 7.19
C CYS A 33 -5.68 -7.59 6.09
N ASP A 34 -6.74 -7.18 5.43
CA ASP A 34 -6.69 -6.18 4.35
C ASP A 34 -6.18 -4.81 4.84
N GLU A 35 -6.51 -4.40 6.07
CA GLU A 35 -6.05 -3.13 6.64
C GLU A 35 -4.51 -3.05 6.68
N LEU A 36 -3.83 -4.15 7.01
CA LEU A 36 -2.36 -4.17 7.08
C LEU A 36 -1.72 -3.97 5.71
N TYR A 37 -2.20 -4.69 4.69
CA TYR A 37 -1.74 -4.50 3.31
C TYR A 37 -2.08 -3.10 2.80
N PHE A 38 -3.27 -2.57 3.12
CA PHE A 38 -3.62 -1.20 2.74
C PHE A 38 -2.69 -0.15 3.36
N LEU A 39 -2.36 -0.30 4.66
CA LEU A 39 -1.43 0.59 5.35
C LEU A 39 0.00 0.46 4.80
N ARG A 40 0.46 -0.76 4.47
CA ARG A 40 1.78 -0.96 3.87
C ARG A 40 1.86 -0.41 2.46
N GLY A 41 0.80 -0.55 1.69
CA GLY A 41 0.64 0.11 0.40
C GLY A 41 0.73 1.64 0.51
N ASN A 42 0.11 2.24 1.53
CA ASN A 42 0.22 3.67 1.81
C ASN A 42 1.64 4.09 2.20
N ALA A 43 2.33 3.28 3.02
CA ALA A 43 3.71 3.53 3.40
C ALA A 43 4.64 3.47 2.18
N TYR A 44 4.54 2.44 1.33
CA TYR A 44 5.33 2.32 0.10
C TYR A 44 5.02 3.45 -0.90
N ARG A 45 3.74 3.82 -1.06
CA ARG A 45 3.34 4.95 -1.92
C ARG A 45 4.03 6.23 -1.46
N LYS A 46 4.05 6.49 -0.15
CA LYS A 46 4.70 7.68 0.41
C LYS A 46 6.23 7.58 0.34
N HIS A 47 6.77 6.37 0.32
CA HIS A 47 8.18 6.08 0.04
C HIS A 47 8.55 6.17 -1.46
N ASN A 48 7.60 6.53 -2.33
CA ASN A 48 7.73 6.52 -3.81
C ASN A 48 7.98 5.13 -4.43
N ASP A 49 7.76 4.05 -3.69
CA ASP A 49 7.79 2.70 -4.22
C ASP A 49 6.41 2.28 -4.71
N TRP A 50 6.05 2.79 -5.88
CA TRP A 50 4.75 2.55 -6.50
C TRP A 50 4.50 1.07 -6.84
N LYS A 51 5.57 0.30 -7.08
CA LYS A 51 5.46 -1.12 -7.44
C LYS A 51 4.98 -1.93 -6.24
N HIS A 52 5.64 -1.78 -5.09
CA HIS A 52 5.22 -2.47 -3.86
C HIS A 52 3.87 -1.94 -3.38
N ALA A 53 3.63 -0.62 -3.48
CA ALA A 53 2.33 -0.05 -3.14
C ALA A 53 1.18 -0.67 -3.94
N MET A 54 1.34 -0.80 -5.26
CA MET A 54 0.33 -1.41 -6.13
C MET A 54 0.10 -2.88 -5.80
N SER A 55 1.16 -3.64 -5.51
CA SER A 55 1.05 -5.05 -5.09
C SER A 55 0.24 -5.19 -3.81
N ASP A 56 0.53 -4.36 -2.80
CA ASP A 56 -0.15 -4.39 -1.51
C ASP A 56 -1.62 -3.94 -1.62
N TYR A 57 -1.92 -2.90 -2.40
CA TYR A 57 -3.31 -2.52 -2.65
C TYR A 57 -4.09 -3.61 -3.40
N CYS A 58 -3.45 -4.31 -4.33
CA CYS A 58 -4.05 -5.45 -5.03
C CYS A 58 -4.42 -6.56 -4.03
N LYS A 59 -3.47 -6.95 -3.17
CA LYS A 59 -3.70 -7.98 -2.15
C LYS A 59 -4.80 -7.60 -1.17
N ALA A 60 -4.82 -6.35 -0.69
CA ALA A 60 -5.88 -5.85 0.19
C ALA A 60 -7.26 -5.87 -0.50
N ALA A 61 -7.32 -5.48 -1.78
CA ALA A 61 -8.55 -5.51 -2.59
C ALA A 61 -9.06 -6.94 -2.85
N GLU A 62 -8.15 -7.92 -3.00
CA GLU A 62 -8.49 -9.35 -3.12
C GLU A 62 -9.06 -9.92 -1.81
N LEU A 63 -8.49 -9.53 -0.68
CA LEU A 63 -8.95 -9.95 0.65
C LEU A 63 -10.31 -9.33 1.00
N ASN A 64 -10.49 -8.05 0.70
CA ASN A 64 -11.69 -7.30 1.02
C ASN A 64 -12.08 -6.35 -0.13
N PRO A 65 -13.07 -6.72 -0.96
CA PRO A 65 -13.57 -5.89 -2.05
C PRO A 65 -14.22 -4.57 -1.62
N ASP A 66 -14.56 -4.41 -0.34
CA ASP A 66 -15.10 -3.15 0.21
C ASP A 66 -14.01 -2.25 0.84
N SER A 67 -12.75 -2.71 0.83
CA SER A 67 -11.61 -1.98 1.37
C SER A 67 -11.32 -0.70 0.57
N PRO A 68 -10.86 0.39 1.23
CA PRO A 68 -10.33 1.57 0.53
C PRO A 68 -9.20 1.25 -0.45
N ALA A 69 -8.53 0.11 -0.27
CA ALA A 69 -7.49 -0.39 -1.15
C ALA A 69 -7.95 -0.58 -2.60
N VAL A 70 -9.23 -0.88 -2.85
CA VAL A 70 -9.76 -1.01 -4.22
C VAL A 70 -9.62 0.31 -4.98
N ALA A 71 -9.97 1.42 -4.34
CA ALA A 71 -9.82 2.74 -4.94
C ALA A 71 -8.34 3.12 -5.10
N ALA A 72 -7.51 2.82 -4.10
CA ALA A 72 -6.07 3.07 -4.16
C ALA A 72 -5.37 2.27 -5.26
N TYR A 73 -5.71 0.99 -5.42
CA TYR A 73 -5.21 0.13 -6.49
C TYR A 73 -5.57 0.70 -7.86
N ARG A 74 -6.84 1.03 -8.09
CA ARG A 74 -7.30 1.64 -9.36
C ARG A 74 -6.57 2.95 -9.68
N ALA A 75 -6.34 3.79 -8.67
CA ALA A 75 -5.60 5.03 -8.84
C ALA A 75 -4.13 4.76 -9.24
N ALA A 76 -3.46 3.83 -8.54
CA ALA A 76 -2.09 3.43 -8.86
C ALA A 76 -1.97 2.80 -10.25
N SER A 77 -2.87 1.91 -10.64
CA SER A 77 -2.91 1.31 -11.98
C SER A 77 -3.08 2.38 -13.06
N ARG A 78 -3.97 3.36 -12.87
CA ARG A 78 -4.17 4.45 -13.82
C ARG A 78 -2.92 5.31 -14.01
N ILE A 79 -2.18 5.56 -12.93
CA ILE A 79 -0.90 6.30 -12.99
C ILE A 79 0.08 5.51 -13.86
N LEU A 80 0.24 4.21 -13.61
CA LEU A 80 1.12 3.36 -14.39
C LEU A 80 0.70 3.27 -15.87
N ASP A 81 -0.60 3.13 -16.15
CA ASP A 81 -1.15 3.10 -17.51
C ASP A 81 -0.91 4.43 -18.25
N PHE A 82 -0.92 5.56 -17.55
CA PHE A 82 -0.58 6.86 -18.13
C PHE A 82 0.90 6.93 -18.51
N TYR A 83 1.79 6.50 -17.62
CA TYR A 83 3.23 6.47 -17.89
C TYR A 83 3.64 5.44 -18.95
N ASN A 84 2.95 4.29 -19.02
CA ASN A 84 3.26 3.22 -19.97
C ASN A 84 2.76 3.49 -21.40
N LYS A 85 1.91 4.49 -21.64
CA LYS A 85 1.54 4.88 -23.02
C LYS A 85 2.72 5.42 -23.82
N ASP A 86 3.75 5.96 -23.17
CA ASP A 86 4.99 6.39 -23.83
C ASP A 86 5.98 5.23 -24.10
N LEU A 87 5.77 4.06 -23.50
CA LEU A 87 6.55 2.83 -23.77
C LEU A 87 5.99 2.01 -24.95
N TYR A 88 4.72 2.24 -25.32
CA TYR A 88 4.01 1.54 -26.40
C TYR A 88 3.65 2.46 -27.57
N ASN A 89 4.44 3.51 -27.81
CA ASN A 89 4.41 4.21 -29.09
C ASN A 89 5.63 3.76 -29.92
N PRO A 90 5.52 2.71 -30.74
CA PRO A 90 6.57 2.31 -31.68
C PRO A 90 6.90 3.40 -32.71
#